data_AF-A0AAV9QG78-F1
#
_entry.id   AF-A0AAV9QG78-F1
#
_cell.length_a   1.000
_cell.length_b   1.000
_cell.length_c   1.000
_cell.angle_alpha   90.00
_cell.angle_beta   90.00
_cell.angle_gamma   90.00
#
_symmetry.space_group_name_H-M   'P 1'
#
loop_
_entity.id
_entity.type
_entity.pdbx_description
1 polymer ?
#
loop_
_entity_poly.entity_id
_entity_poly.type
_entity_poly.pdbx_seq_one_letter_code
_entity_poly.pdbx_strand_id
1 'polypeptide(L)'
;MAEPVPFLEPLKTLHETRSEEVFGIIVKPIIPNGGKHPSFSHFRRVCTLSHLPEDLTWRRDYDSRGLQTSFLLVPNTVVPWENIRDTFLPHIDVEGLPRCFDAVVPRFGPLNAEQAALWTERYWPTIYNPAAQVIQDAPPLHHLKRVKSQLEVPAADKYMGLAMMAAMEAREMGHGRAVGAVIVDPETDAVLAVAGDARWYAENPKVQRARKSNGAEGRPEYHAVMRAIAMVANKELRRRIAAGGHKKFLTTYCETPSGQALTSIEARYEDDGKALQDLTTQVGNIAISEPHDALPEKQSGPQKEGYLCSGLDIYVTHEPCVCCGMGMIHSRFRSCVLGREMPGSGGLSAEKGANRLGYGLFWRRELNWRVMTFQHTGAAALDGEGRIETGIFHA
;
A
#
# COMPACT_ATOMS: atom_id res chain seq x y z
N MET A 1 3.42 -29.39 -14.61
CA MET A 1 2.97 -28.95 -13.27
C MET A 1 2.48 -27.53 -13.46
N ALA A 2 1.20 -27.24 -13.21
CA ALA A 2 0.70 -25.88 -13.29
C ALA A 2 1.44 -25.03 -12.24
N GLU A 3 1.95 -23.87 -12.63
CA GLU A 3 2.50 -22.92 -11.65
C GLU A 3 1.39 -22.59 -10.63
N PRO A 4 1.70 -22.58 -9.31
CA PRO A 4 0.72 -22.21 -8.32
C PRO A 4 0.20 -20.80 -8.62
N VAL A 5 -1.11 -20.65 -8.75
CA VAL A 5 -1.73 -19.34 -8.99
C VAL A 5 -1.42 -18.46 -7.78
N PRO A 6 -0.74 -17.32 -7.94
CA PRO A 6 -0.45 -16.43 -6.82
C PRO A 6 -1.75 -15.91 -6.21
N PHE A 7 -1.90 -16.04 -4.89
CA PHE A 7 -3.10 -15.58 -4.17
C PHE A 7 -2.96 -14.15 -3.61
N LEU A 8 -1.77 -13.57 -3.71
CA LEU A 8 -1.49 -12.17 -3.34
C LEU A 8 -1.15 -11.34 -4.58
N GLU A 9 -1.95 -10.30 -4.80
CA GLU A 9 -1.74 -9.32 -5.87
C GLU A 9 -1.29 -7.98 -5.28
N PRO A 10 -0.15 -7.41 -5.70
CA PRO A 10 0.24 -6.08 -5.25
C PRO A 10 -0.79 -5.04 -5.71
N LEU A 11 -1.12 -4.06 -4.87
CA LEU A 11 -1.96 -2.96 -5.32
C LEU A 11 -1.27 -2.18 -6.44
N LYS A 12 -2.06 -1.76 -7.43
CA LYS A 12 -1.57 -0.90 -8.50
C LYS A 12 -1.12 0.44 -7.92
N THR A 13 0.03 0.88 -8.38
CA THR A 13 0.65 2.15 -7.96
C THR A 13 0.07 3.34 -8.72
N LEU A 14 0.34 4.55 -8.22
CA LEU A 14 0.04 5.77 -8.97
C LEU A 14 0.80 5.84 -10.29
N HIS A 15 1.96 5.20 -10.37
CA HIS A 15 2.72 5.12 -11.61
C HIS A 15 2.01 4.26 -12.66
N GLU A 16 1.57 3.06 -12.28
CA GLU A 16 0.88 2.11 -13.17
C GLU A 16 -0.48 2.65 -13.62
N THR A 17 -1.27 3.19 -12.70
CA THR A 17 -2.59 3.78 -13.01
C THR A 17 -2.51 5.00 -13.93
N ARG A 18 -1.43 5.80 -13.84
CA ARG A 18 -1.18 6.90 -14.78
C ARG A 18 -0.65 6.44 -16.14
N SER A 19 -0.11 5.23 -16.23
CA SER A 19 0.42 4.66 -17.47
C SER A 19 -0.62 3.90 -18.31
N GLU A 20 -1.73 3.47 -17.70
CA GLU A 20 -2.86 2.82 -18.36
C GLU A 20 -3.87 3.81 -19.00
N GLU A 21 -3.78 5.13 -18.70
CA GLU A 21 -4.59 6.15 -19.38
C GLU A 21 -4.15 6.25 -20.86
N VAL A 22 -4.97 5.71 -21.78
CA VAL A 22 -4.89 6.04 -23.21
C VAL A 22 -5.13 7.55 -23.32
N PHE A 23 -4.06 8.31 -23.53
CA PHE A 23 -4.16 9.76 -23.67
C PHE A 23 -4.82 10.10 -25.02
N GLY A 24 -6.14 10.25 -24.97
CA GLY A 24 -6.86 11.14 -25.88
C GLY A 24 -6.38 12.58 -25.69
N ILE A 25 -6.39 13.33 -26.79
CA ILE A 25 -5.95 14.72 -26.93
C ILE A 25 -6.43 15.59 -25.75
N ILE A 26 -5.52 16.02 -24.87
CA ILE A 26 -5.77 17.09 -23.91
C ILE A 26 -4.86 18.27 -24.25
N VAL A 27 -5.48 19.27 -24.86
CA VAL A 27 -4.96 20.60 -25.11
C VAL A 27 -4.98 21.37 -23.80
N LYS A 28 -3.77 21.69 -23.28
CA LYS A 28 -3.40 22.77 -22.32
C LYS A 28 -2.60 22.23 -21.12
N PRO A 29 -1.36 22.73 -20.88
CA PRO A 29 -0.54 22.27 -19.77
C PRO A 29 -1.03 22.85 -18.44
N ILE A 30 -1.42 21.98 -17.50
CA ILE A 30 -1.42 22.32 -16.08
C ILE A 30 0.04 22.22 -15.62
N ILE A 31 0.72 23.36 -15.56
CA ILE A 31 2.00 23.49 -14.88
C ILE A 31 1.75 23.16 -13.40
N PRO A 32 2.44 22.18 -12.79
CA PRO A 32 2.32 21.99 -11.35
C PRO A 32 2.84 23.26 -10.66
N ASN A 33 2.04 23.85 -9.76
CA ASN A 33 2.38 25.02 -8.93
C ASN A 33 3.58 24.83 -7.98
N GLY A 34 4.42 23.80 -8.18
CA GLY A 34 5.49 23.40 -7.29
C GLY A 34 6.82 23.21 -8.01
N GLY A 35 7.29 24.20 -8.77
CA GLY A 35 8.72 24.48 -9.08
C GLY A 35 9.62 23.38 -9.68
N LYS A 36 9.13 22.17 -9.93
CA LYS A 36 9.91 21.07 -10.50
C LYS A 36 9.41 20.80 -11.90
N HIS A 37 10.16 21.28 -12.90
CA HIS A 37 9.97 20.87 -14.27
C HIS A 37 10.02 19.33 -14.35
N PRO A 38 9.15 18.67 -15.12
CA PRO A 38 9.22 17.22 -15.31
C PRO A 38 10.60 16.84 -15.87
N SER A 39 11.31 15.95 -15.16
CA SER A 39 12.61 15.43 -15.61
C SER A 39 12.38 14.30 -16.61
N PHE A 40 12.81 14.50 -17.85
CA PHE A 40 12.79 13.50 -18.92
C PHE A 40 14.12 12.76 -19.05
N SER A 41 14.84 12.56 -17.93
CA SER A 41 16.15 11.91 -17.91
C SER A 41 16.13 10.44 -18.35
N HIS A 42 14.95 9.81 -18.36
CA HIS A 42 14.76 8.46 -18.88
C HIS A 42 14.73 8.39 -20.41
N PHE A 43 14.64 9.52 -21.12
CA PHE A 43 14.79 9.54 -22.56
C PHE A 43 16.20 9.94 -22.97
N ARG A 44 16.69 9.36 -24.06
CA ARG A 44 17.88 9.89 -24.74
C ARG A 44 17.50 11.24 -25.35
N ARG A 45 18.18 12.31 -24.95
CA ARG A 45 17.89 13.65 -25.50
C ARG A 45 18.11 13.71 -27.01
N VAL A 46 19.14 13.01 -27.51
CA VAL A 46 19.50 12.99 -28.93
C VAL A 46 19.41 11.55 -29.46
N CYS A 47 18.83 11.37 -30.64
CA CYS A 47 18.85 10.09 -31.34
C CYS A 47 19.09 10.27 -32.85
N THR A 48 19.60 9.23 -33.50
CA THR A 48 19.77 9.18 -34.96
C THR A 48 18.57 8.51 -35.62
N LEU A 49 18.50 8.60 -36.95
CA LEU A 49 17.43 7.99 -37.75
C LEU A 49 17.21 6.49 -37.51
N SER A 50 18.28 5.75 -37.20
CA SER A 50 18.24 4.31 -36.93
C SER A 50 17.59 3.96 -35.59
N HIS A 51 17.52 4.92 -34.67
CA HIS A 51 16.94 4.76 -33.34
C HIS A 51 15.56 5.44 -33.22
N LEU A 52 15.03 6.00 -34.31
CA LEU A 52 13.72 6.65 -34.30
C LEU A 52 12.61 5.59 -34.50
N PRO A 53 11.53 5.61 -33.69
CA PRO A 53 10.35 4.75 -33.84
C PRO A 53 9.75 4.72 -35.24
N GLU A 54 9.25 3.56 -35.67
CA GLU A 54 8.58 3.36 -36.97
C GLU A 54 7.37 4.29 -37.15
N ASP A 55 6.60 4.56 -36.09
CA ASP A 55 5.44 5.47 -36.15
C ASP A 55 5.83 6.94 -36.37
N LEU A 56 7.10 7.30 -36.16
CA LEU A 56 7.66 8.61 -36.48
C LEU A 56 8.43 8.58 -37.81
N THR A 57 8.47 7.44 -38.50
CA THR A 57 9.23 7.27 -39.74
C THR A 57 8.59 7.86 -40.97
N TRP A 58 7.31 8.24 -40.98
CA TRP A 58 6.76 9.10 -42.06
C TRP A 58 7.38 10.52 -42.05
N ARG A 59 8.13 10.87 -40.98
CA ARG A 59 9.01 12.06 -40.98
C ARG A 59 10.37 11.81 -41.65
N ARG A 60 10.61 10.58 -42.16
CA ARG A 60 11.76 10.19 -43.01
C ARG A 60 11.63 10.64 -44.46
N ASP A 61 10.56 11.32 -44.86
CA ASP A 61 10.47 11.99 -46.18
C ASP A 61 11.61 13.01 -46.42
N TYR A 62 12.44 13.24 -45.41
CA TYR A 62 13.78 13.78 -45.58
C TYR A 62 14.70 12.73 -46.23
N ASP A 63 14.82 12.79 -47.56
CA ASP A 63 15.98 12.24 -48.28
C ASP A 63 17.22 12.97 -47.76
N SER A 64 17.90 12.35 -46.79
CA SER A 64 19.07 12.95 -46.18
C SER A 64 20.23 13.08 -47.15
N ARG A 65 20.11 12.58 -48.40
CA ARG A 65 21.21 12.52 -49.37
C ARG A 65 22.49 11.94 -48.76
N GLY A 66 22.35 11.04 -47.78
CA GLY A 66 23.46 10.44 -47.03
C GLY A 66 23.96 11.24 -45.81
N LEU A 67 23.35 12.37 -45.45
CA LEU A 67 23.71 13.16 -44.26
C LEU A 67 23.22 12.50 -42.96
N GLN A 68 24.07 12.52 -41.93
CA GLN A 68 23.68 12.10 -40.59
C GLN A 68 22.68 13.10 -39.98
N THR A 69 21.44 12.66 -39.80
CA THR A 69 20.38 13.48 -39.17
C THR A 69 20.26 13.12 -37.70
N SER A 70 20.33 14.13 -36.83
CA SER A 70 20.13 14.00 -35.39
C SER A 70 18.80 14.63 -34.98
N PHE A 71 18.04 13.93 -34.15
CA PHE A 71 16.77 14.38 -33.59
C PHE A 71 16.97 14.71 -32.12
N LEU A 72 16.51 15.88 -31.71
CA LEU A 72 16.58 16.36 -30.32
C LEU A 72 15.18 16.36 -29.70
N LEU A 73 15.02 15.66 -28.60
CA LEU A 73 13.82 15.74 -27.77
C LEU A 73 13.94 16.94 -26.83
N VAL A 74 13.04 17.90 -26.99
CA VAL A 74 12.94 19.07 -26.12
C VAL A 74 11.62 18.98 -25.35
N PRO A 75 11.62 19.14 -24.01
CA PRO A 75 10.38 19.23 -23.26
C PRO A 75 9.55 20.40 -23.77
N ASN A 76 8.23 20.30 -23.68
CA ASN A 76 7.39 21.48 -23.87
C ASN A 76 7.67 22.46 -22.71
N THR A 77 8.53 23.44 -22.96
CA THR A 77 8.99 24.43 -21.99
C THR A 77 8.28 25.77 -22.19
N VAL A 78 8.51 26.72 -21.29
CA VAL A 78 8.03 28.10 -21.44
C VAL A 78 8.77 28.85 -22.56
N VAL A 79 9.84 28.26 -23.12
CA VAL A 79 10.64 28.88 -24.17
C VAL A 79 9.93 28.71 -25.52
N PRO A 80 9.57 29.81 -26.22
CA PRO A 80 8.97 29.74 -27.54
C PRO A 80 9.88 29.05 -28.56
N TRP A 81 9.27 28.40 -29.55
CA TRP A 81 10.01 27.76 -30.65
C TRP A 81 10.95 28.72 -31.38
N GLU A 82 10.59 30.00 -31.55
CA GLU A 82 11.43 30.96 -32.27
C GLU A 82 12.82 31.10 -31.62
N ASN A 83 12.86 31.21 -30.29
CA ASN A 83 14.12 31.33 -29.55
C ASN A 83 14.99 30.06 -29.66
N ILE A 84 14.35 28.89 -29.67
CA ILE A 84 15.05 27.61 -29.82
C ILE A 84 15.63 27.52 -31.24
N ARG A 85 14.82 27.82 -32.26
CA ARG A 85 15.24 27.85 -33.66
C ARG A 85 16.43 28.79 -33.86
N ASP A 86 16.33 30.02 -33.37
CA ASP A 86 17.35 31.05 -33.57
C ASP A 86 18.68 30.70 -32.87
N THR A 87 18.64 29.84 -31.84
CA THR A 87 19.85 29.29 -31.20
C THR A 87 20.57 28.27 -32.09
N PHE A 88 19.83 27.46 -32.85
CA PHE A 88 20.39 26.40 -33.70
C PHE A 88 20.68 26.84 -35.13
N LEU A 89 19.96 27.84 -35.64
CA LEU A 89 20.07 28.33 -37.02
C LEU A 89 21.51 28.70 -37.44
N PRO A 90 22.35 29.33 -36.59
CA PRO A 90 23.74 29.65 -36.96
C PRO A 90 24.65 28.43 -37.15
N HIS A 91 24.19 27.24 -36.77
CA HIS A 91 24.95 25.99 -36.79
C HIS A 91 24.44 24.99 -37.84
N ILE A 92 23.46 25.39 -38.67
CA ILE A 92 22.80 24.52 -39.64
C ILE A 92 22.83 25.19 -41.02
N ASP A 93 23.67 24.67 -41.91
CA ASP A 93 23.83 25.19 -43.28
C ASP A 93 22.80 24.63 -44.28
N VAL A 94 21.81 23.89 -43.79
CA VAL A 94 20.80 23.22 -44.60
C VAL A 94 19.50 24.00 -44.59
N GLU A 95 19.07 24.42 -45.79
CA GLU A 95 17.84 25.17 -45.98
C GLU A 95 16.61 24.41 -45.45
N GLY A 96 15.77 25.10 -44.69
CA GLY A 96 14.56 24.52 -44.10
C GLY A 96 14.77 23.70 -42.83
N LEU A 97 15.96 23.71 -42.23
CA LEU A 97 16.25 23.23 -40.88
C LEU A 97 16.67 24.40 -39.95
N PRO A 98 16.46 24.31 -38.63
CA PRO A 98 15.85 23.20 -37.89
C PRO A 98 14.31 23.19 -38.02
N ARG A 99 13.70 22.00 -37.92
CA ARG A 99 12.23 21.82 -37.87
C ARG A 99 11.80 21.36 -36.49
N CYS A 100 10.60 21.75 -36.09
CA CYS A 100 9.96 21.28 -34.87
C CYS A 100 8.78 20.39 -35.22
N PHE A 101 8.62 19.31 -34.46
CA PHE A 101 7.47 18.44 -34.56
C PHE A 101 7.05 18.01 -33.16
N ASP A 102 5.74 17.88 -32.94
CA ASP A 102 5.23 17.33 -31.71
C ASP A 102 5.45 15.81 -31.67
N ALA A 103 5.88 15.30 -30.51
CA ALA A 103 6.01 13.87 -30.26
C ALA A 103 5.34 13.55 -28.92
N VAL A 104 4.54 12.49 -28.90
CA VAL A 104 3.92 11.99 -27.67
C VAL A 104 4.91 11.03 -27.01
N VAL A 105 5.32 11.34 -25.79
CA VAL A 105 6.28 10.52 -25.04
C VAL A 105 5.78 10.25 -23.61
N PRO A 106 6.06 9.06 -23.04
CA PRO A 106 5.74 8.75 -21.66
C PRO A 106 6.31 9.77 -20.66
N ARG A 107 5.43 10.30 -19.79
CA ARG A 107 5.81 11.33 -18.82
C ARG A 107 6.79 10.83 -17.76
N PHE A 108 6.68 9.58 -17.34
CA PHE A 108 7.50 8.97 -16.30
C PHE A 108 8.43 7.93 -16.90
N GLY A 109 9.55 7.65 -16.24
CA GLY A 109 10.50 6.63 -16.68
C GLY A 109 9.94 5.20 -16.57
N PRO A 110 10.49 4.25 -17.33
CA PRO A 110 10.02 2.87 -17.35
C PRO A 110 10.29 2.17 -16.00
N LEU A 111 9.43 1.21 -15.66
CA LEU A 111 9.52 0.37 -14.47
C LEU A 111 10.51 -0.78 -14.64
N ASN A 112 10.74 -1.26 -15.86
CA ASN A 112 11.68 -2.36 -16.13
C ASN A 112 12.31 -2.23 -17.52
N ALA A 113 13.28 -3.10 -17.82
CA ALA A 113 14.01 -3.07 -19.09
C ALA A 113 13.13 -3.44 -20.30
N GLU A 114 12.14 -4.32 -20.13
CA GLU A 114 11.21 -4.74 -21.18
C GLU A 114 10.30 -3.59 -21.60
N GLN A 115 9.73 -2.88 -20.63
CA GLN A 115 8.93 -1.68 -20.86
C GLN A 115 9.76 -0.57 -21.52
N ALA A 116 11.04 -0.42 -21.15
CA ALA A 116 11.93 0.53 -21.80
C ALA A 116 12.20 0.17 -23.27
N ALA A 117 12.33 -1.12 -23.60
CA ALA A 117 12.47 -1.59 -24.97
C ALA A 117 11.21 -1.29 -25.79
N LEU A 118 10.03 -1.63 -25.25
CA LEU A 118 8.74 -1.34 -25.88
C LEU A 118 8.54 0.16 -26.13
N TRP A 119 8.91 1.01 -25.16
CA TRP A 119 8.79 2.45 -25.32
C TRP A 119 9.83 3.03 -26.30
N THR A 120 11.01 2.41 -26.40
CA THR A 120 12.02 2.75 -27.40
C THR A 120 11.51 2.49 -28.81
N GLU A 121 10.79 1.39 -29.01
CA GLU A 121 10.20 1.04 -30.30
C GLU A 121 9.02 1.94 -30.66
N ARG A 122 8.17 2.29 -29.69
CA ARG A 122 6.88 2.95 -29.95
C ARG A 122 6.87 4.47 -29.82
N TYR A 123 7.65 5.04 -28.90
CA TYR A 123 7.56 6.46 -28.54
C TYR A 123 8.85 7.24 -28.75
N TRP A 124 9.92 6.82 -28.09
CA TRP A 124 11.23 7.47 -28.15
C TRP A 124 12.30 6.61 -27.45
N PRO A 125 13.57 6.63 -27.88
CA PRO A 125 14.66 5.94 -27.19
C PRO A 125 14.70 6.17 -25.68
N THR A 126 14.40 5.11 -24.95
CA THR A 126 14.19 5.12 -23.50
C THR A 126 15.28 4.30 -22.81
N ILE A 127 15.81 4.84 -21.71
CA ILE A 127 16.81 4.18 -20.85
C ILE A 127 16.12 3.75 -19.56
N TYR A 128 16.23 2.47 -19.24
CA TYR A 128 15.94 1.97 -17.90
C TYR A 128 17.16 2.15 -17.00
N ASN A 129 17.03 2.95 -15.94
CA ASN A 129 18.01 3.07 -14.88
C ASN A 129 17.41 2.51 -13.57
N PRO A 130 17.88 1.35 -13.07
CA PRO A 130 17.42 0.77 -11.81
C PRO A 130 17.52 1.74 -10.62
N ALA A 131 18.53 2.62 -10.58
CA ALA A 131 18.70 3.59 -9.51
C ALA A 131 17.64 4.70 -9.54
N ALA A 132 17.02 4.96 -10.70
CA ALA A 132 15.96 5.96 -10.84
C ALA A 132 14.61 5.47 -10.29
N GLN A 133 14.41 4.16 -10.05
CA GLN A 133 13.18 3.63 -9.43
C GLN A 133 12.94 4.17 -8.02
N VAL A 134 13.99 4.49 -7.26
CA VAL A 134 13.87 5.09 -5.91
C VAL A 134 13.14 6.44 -5.95
N ILE A 135 13.21 7.11 -7.10
CA ILE A 135 12.61 8.43 -7.38
C ILE A 135 11.23 8.27 -8.06
N GLN A 136 10.68 7.06 -8.21
CA GLN A 136 9.38 6.86 -8.87
C GLN A 136 8.23 6.65 -7.89
N ASP A 137 7.00 6.91 -8.36
CA ASP A 137 5.74 6.64 -7.65
C ASP A 137 5.42 5.12 -7.60
N ALA A 138 6.44 4.24 -7.60
CA ALA A 138 6.31 2.78 -7.54
C ALA A 138 7.44 2.13 -6.71
N PRO A 139 7.19 0.96 -6.06
CA PRO A 139 8.20 0.22 -5.32
C PRO A 139 9.25 -0.41 -6.22
N PRO A 140 10.51 -0.51 -5.75
CA PRO A 140 11.51 -1.32 -6.44
C PRO A 140 11.01 -2.75 -6.58
N LEU A 141 10.97 -3.26 -7.81
CA LEU A 141 10.34 -4.56 -8.11
C LEU A 141 10.96 -5.73 -7.34
N HIS A 142 12.26 -5.69 -7.07
CA HIS A 142 12.95 -6.72 -6.29
C HIS A 142 12.49 -6.73 -4.82
N HIS A 143 12.26 -5.56 -4.23
CA HIS A 143 11.70 -5.45 -2.88
C HIS A 143 10.27 -5.94 -2.84
N LEU A 144 9.44 -5.55 -3.83
CA LEU A 144 8.05 -5.99 -3.92
C LEU A 144 7.96 -7.51 -4.08
N LYS A 145 8.76 -8.11 -4.98
CA LYS A 145 8.84 -9.57 -5.15
C LYS A 145 9.28 -10.27 -3.87
N ARG A 146 10.32 -9.75 -3.19
CA ARG A 146 10.81 -10.33 -1.92
C ARG A 146 9.74 -10.34 -0.84
N VAL A 147 9.06 -9.20 -0.61
CA VAL A 147 8.01 -9.12 0.40
C VAL A 147 6.82 -9.98 0.02
N LYS A 148 6.44 -10.01 -1.26
CA LYS A 148 5.39 -10.91 -1.77
C LYS A 148 5.71 -12.38 -1.44
N SER A 149 6.91 -12.87 -1.78
CA SER A 149 7.29 -14.25 -1.50
C SER A 149 7.36 -14.59 0.00
N GLN A 150 7.63 -13.60 0.85
CA GLN A 150 7.58 -13.77 2.31
C GLN A 150 6.14 -13.87 2.84
N LEU A 151 5.20 -13.19 2.18
CA LEU A 151 3.78 -13.22 2.54
C LEU A 151 3.04 -14.42 1.92
N GLU A 152 3.50 -14.95 0.77
CA GLU A 152 2.90 -16.12 0.09
C GLU A 152 3.15 -17.46 0.82
N VAL A 153 3.70 -17.42 2.03
CA VAL A 153 3.86 -18.58 2.93
C VAL A 153 2.45 -19.02 3.42
N PRO A 154 2.20 -20.33 3.67
CA PRO A 154 0.87 -20.86 4.05
C PRO A 154 0.14 -20.18 5.22
N ALA A 155 0.81 -19.31 5.99
CA ALA A 155 0.23 -18.64 7.14
C ALA A 155 -0.64 -17.42 6.79
N ALA A 156 -0.53 -16.83 5.59
CA ALA A 156 -1.33 -15.65 5.23
C ALA A 156 -2.84 -15.90 5.27
N ASP A 157 -3.30 -17.05 4.76
CA ASP A 157 -4.71 -17.48 4.86
C ASP A 157 -5.16 -17.59 6.32
N LYS A 158 -4.28 -18.11 7.18
CA LYS A 158 -4.53 -18.29 8.62
C LYS A 158 -4.72 -16.95 9.33
N TYR A 159 -3.87 -15.97 9.05
CA TYR A 159 -3.96 -14.64 9.64
C TYR A 159 -5.17 -13.85 9.09
N MET A 160 -5.46 -14.00 7.79
CA MET A 160 -6.65 -13.41 7.19
C MET A 160 -7.93 -14.02 7.79
N GLY A 161 -7.98 -15.35 7.94
CA GLY A 161 -9.07 -16.04 8.64
C GLY A 161 -9.25 -15.55 10.08
N LEU A 162 -8.16 -15.33 10.83
CA LEU A 162 -8.21 -14.74 12.16
C LEU A 162 -8.79 -13.31 12.15
N ALA A 163 -8.43 -12.49 11.16
CA ALA A 163 -9.00 -11.16 11.00
C ALA A 163 -10.52 -11.23 10.72
N MET A 164 -10.98 -12.19 9.91
CA MET A 164 -12.41 -12.42 9.69
C MET A 164 -13.13 -12.89 10.95
N MET A 165 -12.54 -13.76 11.76
CA MET A 165 -13.15 -14.17 13.03
C MET A 165 -13.34 -12.99 13.99
N ALA A 166 -12.33 -12.11 14.09
CA ALA A 166 -12.44 -10.88 14.89
C ALA A 166 -13.51 -9.91 14.36
N ALA A 167 -13.60 -9.78 13.03
CA ALA A 167 -14.63 -8.99 12.37
C ALA A 167 -16.05 -9.49 12.72
N MET A 168 -16.25 -10.80 12.64
CA MET A 168 -17.53 -11.44 12.90
C MET A 168 -17.97 -11.29 14.34
N GLU A 169 -17.08 -11.57 15.29
CA GLU A 169 -17.38 -11.47 16.72
C GLU A 169 -17.72 -10.01 17.12
N ALA A 170 -17.01 -9.03 16.56
CA ALA A 170 -17.31 -7.62 16.78
C ALA A 170 -18.71 -7.21 16.29
N ARG A 171 -19.14 -7.74 15.13
CA ARG A 171 -20.49 -7.52 14.59
C ARG A 171 -21.56 -8.19 15.46
N GLU A 172 -21.37 -9.45 15.83
CA GLU A 172 -22.32 -10.25 16.61
C GLU A 172 -22.59 -9.61 17.97
N MET A 173 -21.54 -9.12 18.62
CA MET A 173 -21.63 -8.39 19.88
C MET A 173 -22.11 -6.94 19.72
N GLY A 174 -22.32 -6.48 18.48
CA GLY A 174 -22.83 -5.15 18.16
C GLY A 174 -21.87 -4.01 18.51
N HIS A 175 -20.56 -4.27 18.50
CA HIS A 175 -19.50 -3.29 18.78
C HIS A 175 -19.23 -2.38 17.58
N GLY A 176 -19.31 -2.91 16.36
CA GLY A 176 -19.01 -2.18 15.13
C GLY A 176 -19.39 -2.98 13.89
N ARG A 177 -18.83 -2.59 12.74
CA ARG A 177 -19.02 -3.30 11.48
C ARG A 177 -18.20 -4.59 11.47
N ALA A 178 -18.49 -5.48 10.51
CA ALA A 178 -17.70 -6.69 10.31
C ALA A 178 -16.34 -6.38 9.65
N VAL A 179 -15.49 -5.64 10.36
CA VAL A 179 -14.11 -5.34 9.98
C VAL A 179 -13.18 -5.84 11.08
N GLY A 180 -12.14 -6.56 10.69
CA GLY A 180 -11.10 -7.05 11.59
C GLY A 180 -9.70 -6.80 11.05
N ALA A 181 -8.74 -6.73 11.96
CA ALA A 181 -7.32 -6.53 11.73
C ALA A 181 -6.47 -7.41 12.64
N VAL A 182 -5.36 -7.93 12.11
CA VAL A 182 -4.40 -8.77 12.82
C VAL A 182 -2.99 -8.24 12.55
N ILE A 183 -2.19 -8.05 13.58
CA ILE A 183 -0.78 -7.63 13.48
C ILE A 183 0.10 -8.83 13.80
N VAL A 184 1.06 -9.10 12.93
CA VAL A 184 1.97 -10.26 13.01
C VAL A 184 3.41 -9.77 12.96
N ASP A 185 4.28 -10.41 13.76
CA ASP A 185 5.71 -10.34 13.58
C ASP A 185 6.17 -11.39 12.56
N PRO A 186 6.61 -10.98 11.37
CA PRO A 186 7.02 -11.89 10.32
C PRO A 186 8.39 -12.55 10.52
N GLU A 187 9.17 -12.13 11.52
CA GLU A 187 10.40 -12.85 11.90
C GLU A 187 10.09 -14.07 12.76
N THR A 188 8.99 -14.04 13.53
CA THR A 188 8.64 -15.05 14.53
C THR A 188 7.31 -15.75 14.27
N ASP A 189 6.55 -15.32 13.24
CA ASP A 189 5.18 -15.74 12.97
C ASP A 189 4.21 -15.48 14.14
N ALA A 190 4.60 -14.58 15.05
CA ALA A 190 3.84 -14.29 16.26
C ALA A 190 2.69 -13.32 16.01
N VAL A 191 1.48 -13.68 16.43
CA VAL A 191 0.35 -12.73 16.45
C VAL A 191 0.46 -11.80 17.65
N LEU A 192 0.67 -10.51 17.38
CA LEU A 192 0.89 -9.49 18.40
C LEU A 192 -0.40 -8.79 18.85
N ALA A 193 -1.34 -8.61 17.93
CA ALA A 193 -2.64 -8.03 18.24
C ALA A 193 -3.70 -8.51 17.25
N VAL A 194 -4.93 -8.64 17.75
CA VAL A 194 -6.13 -8.97 16.98
C VAL A 194 -7.22 -8.00 17.44
N ALA A 195 -7.88 -7.32 16.50
CA ALA A 195 -8.94 -6.37 16.82
C ALA A 195 -10.05 -6.42 15.77
N GLY A 196 -11.30 -6.43 16.23
CA GLY A 196 -12.46 -6.07 15.41
C GLY A 196 -12.73 -4.57 15.45
N ASP A 197 -13.70 -4.12 14.67
CA ASP A 197 -14.19 -2.75 14.72
C ASP A 197 -15.15 -2.54 15.91
N ALA A 198 -14.93 -1.47 16.67
CA ALA A 198 -15.71 -1.14 17.85
C ALA A 198 -16.27 0.29 17.85
N ARG A 199 -16.52 0.86 16.66
CA ARG A 199 -17.01 2.25 16.52
C ARG A 199 -18.28 2.57 17.33
N TRP A 200 -19.15 1.58 17.55
CA TRP A 200 -20.38 1.74 18.34
C TRP A 200 -20.23 1.36 19.81
N TYR A 201 -19.12 0.75 20.21
CA TYR A 201 -18.90 0.33 21.59
C TYR A 201 -19.04 1.49 22.58
N ALA A 202 -19.70 1.21 23.69
CA ALA A 202 -19.73 2.04 24.89
C ALA A 202 -19.97 1.14 26.11
N GLU A 203 -19.34 1.45 27.24
CA GLU A 203 -19.60 0.74 28.51
C GLU A 203 -21.08 0.79 28.91
N ASN A 204 -21.77 1.88 28.58
CA ASN A 204 -23.20 2.02 28.80
C ASN A 204 -24.01 1.42 27.63
N PRO A 205 -24.79 0.34 27.85
CA PRO A 205 -25.54 -0.32 26.78
C PRO A 205 -26.57 0.58 26.07
N LYS A 206 -27.13 1.58 26.77
CA LYS A 206 -28.06 2.54 26.17
C LYS A 206 -27.34 3.42 25.15
N VAL A 207 -26.11 3.84 25.46
CA VAL A 207 -25.28 4.65 24.57
C VAL A 207 -24.82 3.83 23.37
N GLN A 208 -24.40 2.59 23.57
CA GLN A 208 -24.04 1.69 22.46
C GLN A 208 -25.22 1.46 21.51
N ARG A 209 -26.42 1.17 22.06
CA ARG A 209 -27.63 0.99 21.25
C ARG A 209 -27.96 2.26 20.45
N ALA A 210 -27.86 3.43 21.07
CA ALA A 210 -28.09 4.71 20.40
C ALA A 210 -27.06 4.99 19.29
N ARG A 211 -25.78 4.67 19.52
CA ARG A 211 -24.73 4.81 18.49
C ARG A 211 -24.99 3.91 17.29
N LYS A 212 -25.35 2.64 17.55
CA LYS A 212 -25.71 1.67 16.52
C LYS A 212 -26.95 2.09 15.75
N SER A 213 -28.01 2.54 16.43
CA SER A 213 -29.26 2.97 15.76
C SER A 213 -29.09 4.21 14.90
N ASN A 214 -28.20 5.13 15.31
CA ASN A 214 -27.96 6.37 14.59
C ASN A 214 -26.96 6.20 13.43
N GLY A 215 -26.43 4.99 13.20
CA GLY A 215 -25.40 4.75 12.19
C GLY A 215 -24.16 5.61 12.42
N ALA A 216 -23.70 5.74 13.67
CA ALA A 216 -22.54 6.56 13.98
C ALA A 216 -21.27 5.96 13.36
N GLU A 217 -20.88 6.43 12.17
CA GLU A 217 -19.69 6.00 11.41
C GLU A 217 -18.40 6.74 11.78
N GLY A 218 -18.44 7.58 12.82
CA GLY A 218 -17.26 8.27 13.35
C GLY A 218 -16.40 7.39 14.26
N ARG A 219 -15.48 8.02 14.99
CA ARG A 219 -14.53 7.38 15.93
C ARG A 219 -13.48 6.51 15.22
N PRO A 220 -12.63 7.10 14.36
CA PRO A 220 -11.57 6.37 13.68
C PRO A 220 -10.64 5.63 14.63
N GLU A 221 -10.48 6.12 15.86
CA GLU A 221 -9.69 5.46 16.91
C GLU A 221 -10.25 4.10 17.35
N TYR A 222 -11.51 3.78 17.02
CA TYR A 222 -12.16 2.49 17.28
C TYR A 222 -12.30 1.61 16.03
N HIS A 223 -11.77 2.02 14.87
CA HIS A 223 -11.66 1.14 13.71
C HIS A 223 -10.67 0.01 14.00
N ALA A 224 -10.86 -1.15 13.37
CA ALA A 224 -10.08 -2.35 13.63
C ALA A 224 -8.56 -2.11 13.55
N VAL A 225 -8.09 -1.38 12.53
CA VAL A 225 -6.66 -1.05 12.36
C VAL A 225 -6.13 -0.19 13.52
N MET A 226 -6.84 0.88 13.88
CA MET A 226 -6.40 1.78 14.95
C MET A 226 -6.43 1.08 16.31
N ARG A 227 -7.42 0.21 16.55
CA ARG A 227 -7.50 -0.63 17.74
C ARG A 227 -6.34 -1.63 17.82
N ALA A 228 -6.00 -2.31 16.72
CA ALA A 228 -4.88 -3.23 16.69
C ALA A 228 -3.55 -2.49 17.01
N ILE A 229 -3.33 -1.32 16.42
CA ILE A 229 -2.17 -0.45 16.73
C ILE A 229 -2.18 -0.05 18.22
N ALA A 230 -3.34 0.35 18.73
CA ALA A 230 -3.52 0.73 20.13
C ALA A 230 -3.23 -0.43 21.10
N MET A 231 -3.61 -1.66 20.76
CA MET A 231 -3.27 -2.86 21.54
C MET A 231 -1.76 -3.08 21.61
N VAL A 232 -1.05 -2.97 20.47
CA VAL A 232 0.43 -3.05 20.45
C VAL A 232 1.04 -1.91 21.27
N ALA A 233 0.49 -0.70 21.20
CA ALA A 233 0.93 0.44 22.00
C ALA A 233 0.79 0.19 23.50
N ASN A 234 -0.36 -0.34 23.94
CA ASN A 234 -0.61 -0.66 25.34
C ASN A 234 0.34 -1.76 25.84
N LYS A 235 0.58 -2.81 25.04
CA LYS A 235 1.56 -3.85 25.36
C LYS A 235 2.97 -3.30 25.52
N GLU A 236 3.42 -2.47 24.58
CA GLU A 236 4.75 -1.87 24.63
C GLU A 236 4.89 -0.90 25.82
N LEU A 237 3.82 -0.17 26.16
CA LEU A 237 3.77 0.65 27.37
C LEU A 237 3.96 -0.20 28.62
N ARG A 238 3.17 -1.28 28.79
CA ARG A 238 3.30 -2.23 29.92
C ARG A 238 4.72 -2.81 30.00
N ARG A 239 5.30 -3.23 28.87
CA ARG A 239 6.66 -3.79 28.79
C ARG A 239 7.71 -2.78 29.27
N ARG A 240 7.64 -1.53 28.81
CA ARG A 240 8.59 -0.47 29.20
C ARG A 240 8.51 -0.12 30.69
N ILE A 241 7.29 -0.12 31.25
CA ILE A 241 7.07 0.08 32.68
C ILE A 241 7.69 -1.07 33.48
N ALA A 242 7.44 -2.32 33.07
CA ALA A 242 8.01 -3.50 33.71
C ALA A 242 9.55 -3.53 33.65
N ALA A 243 10.13 -3.07 32.54
CA ALA A 243 11.58 -2.91 32.38
C ALA A 243 12.18 -1.74 33.18
N GLY A 244 11.36 -1.00 33.94
CA GLY A 244 11.81 0.15 34.74
C GLY A 244 12.10 1.41 33.93
N GLY A 245 11.74 1.45 32.65
CA GLY A 245 11.76 2.63 31.80
C GLY A 245 10.63 3.61 32.14
N HIS A 246 10.68 4.83 31.58
CA HIS A 246 9.58 5.81 31.67
C HIS A 246 9.14 6.25 33.08
N LYS A 247 9.97 6.06 34.12
CA LYS A 247 9.66 6.49 35.50
C LYS A 247 9.34 7.99 35.66
N LYS A 248 9.83 8.84 34.75
CA LYS A 248 9.56 10.30 34.76
C LYS A 248 8.12 10.68 34.38
N PHE A 249 7.35 9.76 33.78
CA PHE A 249 5.98 10.02 33.29
C PHE A 249 4.94 9.09 33.95
N LEU A 250 5.29 8.49 35.09
CA LEU A 250 4.45 7.54 35.83
C LEU A 250 3.05 8.06 36.16
N THR A 251 2.90 9.36 36.32
CA THR A 251 1.64 10.02 36.66
C THR A 251 0.84 10.48 35.45
N THR A 252 1.36 10.36 34.22
CA THR A 252 0.75 10.93 33.00
C THR A 252 0.44 9.88 31.93
N TYR A 253 1.04 8.69 31.98
CA TYR A 253 0.69 7.64 31.03
C TYR A 253 -0.65 7.00 31.41
N CYS A 254 -1.52 6.80 30.43
CA CYS A 254 -2.70 5.97 30.52
C CYS A 254 -2.77 5.08 29.28
N GLU A 255 -3.25 3.86 29.45
CA GLU A 255 -3.57 3.01 28.31
C GLU A 255 -4.67 3.68 27.49
N THR A 256 -4.56 3.58 26.17
CA THR A 256 -5.62 4.10 25.33
C THR A 256 -6.86 3.20 25.45
N PRO A 257 -8.05 3.74 25.75
CA PRO A 257 -9.27 2.95 25.87
C PRO A 257 -9.65 2.19 24.58
N SER A 258 -9.16 2.61 23.41
CA SER A 258 -9.39 1.90 22.16
C SER A 258 -8.63 0.57 22.06
N GLY A 259 -7.52 0.44 22.80
CA GLY A 259 -6.65 -0.74 22.81
C GLY A 259 -7.03 -1.79 23.82
N GLN A 260 -8.20 -1.69 24.46
CA GLN A 260 -8.75 -2.73 25.34
C GLN A 260 -9.35 -3.87 24.50
N ALA A 261 -9.27 -5.11 24.99
CA ALA A 261 -10.02 -6.22 24.42
C ALA A 261 -11.52 -6.11 24.77
N LEU A 262 -12.36 -6.26 23.75
CA LEU A 262 -13.82 -6.17 23.83
C LEU A 262 -14.52 -7.48 23.47
N THR A 263 -13.81 -8.38 22.80
CA THR A 263 -14.33 -9.69 22.41
C THR A 263 -13.43 -10.81 22.90
N SER A 264 -13.94 -12.04 22.88
CA SER A 264 -13.22 -13.20 23.41
C SER A 264 -11.97 -13.52 22.58
N ILE A 265 -12.00 -13.30 21.26
CA ILE A 265 -10.82 -13.48 20.43
C ILE A 265 -9.75 -12.44 20.70
N GLU A 266 -10.13 -11.17 20.92
CA GLU A 266 -9.19 -10.10 21.25
C GLU A 266 -8.51 -10.36 22.60
N ALA A 267 -9.27 -10.81 23.60
CA ALA A 267 -8.76 -11.11 24.93
C ALA A 267 -7.70 -12.22 24.92
N ARG A 268 -7.78 -13.19 23.99
CA ARG A 268 -6.76 -14.23 23.82
C ARG A 268 -5.39 -13.63 23.49
N TYR A 269 -5.36 -12.54 22.71
CA TYR A 269 -4.14 -11.89 22.26
C TYR A 269 -3.76 -10.64 23.06
N GLU A 270 -4.53 -10.21 24.06
CA GLU A 270 -4.25 -9.00 24.86
C GLU A 270 -3.08 -9.16 25.85
N ASP A 271 -2.91 -10.37 26.41
CA ASP A 271 -2.16 -10.55 27.66
C ASP A 271 -0.75 -11.13 27.46
N ASP A 272 0.30 -10.32 27.50
CA ASP A 272 1.69 -10.83 27.55
C ASP A 272 2.11 -11.20 29.00
N GLY A 273 1.24 -10.94 30.01
CA GLY A 273 1.52 -11.09 31.44
C GLY A 273 0.86 -12.27 32.14
N LYS A 274 -0.01 -13.03 31.46
CA LYS A 274 -0.51 -14.34 31.93
C LYS A 274 0.02 -15.46 31.04
N ALA A 275 1.34 -15.65 31.05
CA ALA A 275 1.82 -17.02 30.94
C ALA A 275 1.23 -17.76 32.14
N LEU A 276 0.34 -18.71 31.86
CA LEU A 276 -0.27 -19.61 32.82
C LEU A 276 0.72 -19.95 33.96
N GLN A 277 0.36 -19.59 35.18
CA GLN A 277 0.84 -20.36 36.31
C GLN A 277 0.25 -21.75 36.09
N ASP A 278 1.13 -22.65 35.68
CA ASP A 278 0.81 -23.97 35.17
C ASP A 278 0.07 -24.77 36.25
N LEU A 279 -1.26 -24.76 36.21
CA LEU A 279 -2.12 -25.59 37.07
C LEU A 279 -2.03 -27.08 36.72
N THR A 280 -1.22 -27.48 35.74
CA THR A 280 -1.00 -28.89 35.39
C THR A 280 -0.05 -29.62 36.35
N THR A 281 0.42 -29.00 37.44
CA THR A 281 1.11 -29.77 38.50
C THR A 281 0.16 -30.69 39.28
N GLN A 282 -1.16 -30.65 39.03
CA GLN A 282 -2.09 -31.62 39.60
C GLN A 282 -3.14 -32.04 38.56
N VAL A 283 -2.93 -33.23 38.00
CA VAL A 283 -3.89 -34.28 37.60
C VAL A 283 -3.55 -34.80 36.20
N GLY A 284 -3.19 -36.08 36.17
CA GLY A 284 -2.57 -36.76 35.03
C GLY A 284 -3.50 -37.12 33.87
N ASN A 285 -2.84 -37.31 32.73
CA ASN A 285 -3.15 -38.19 31.60
C ASN A 285 -4.62 -38.52 31.32
N ILE A 286 -5.23 -37.79 30.37
CA ILE A 286 -6.12 -38.39 29.36
C ILE A 286 -5.84 -37.71 28.02
N ALA A 287 -5.38 -38.48 27.04
CA ALA A 287 -5.27 -38.07 25.65
C ALA A 287 -6.64 -38.19 24.97
N ILE A 288 -7.10 -37.11 24.33
CA ILE A 288 -8.14 -37.15 23.30
C ILE A 288 -7.64 -36.33 22.12
N SER A 289 -7.44 -37.03 21.00
CA SER A 289 -7.14 -36.48 19.69
C SER A 289 -8.44 -36.14 18.95
N GLU A 290 -8.60 -34.90 18.52
CA GLU A 290 -9.43 -34.53 17.36
C GLU A 290 -8.65 -33.54 16.47
N PRO A 291 -8.60 -33.72 15.14
CA PRO A 291 -7.92 -32.80 14.24
C PRO A 291 -8.93 -31.84 13.60
N HIS A 292 -9.07 -30.61 14.11
CA HIS A 292 -9.68 -29.49 13.37
C HIS A 292 -9.31 -28.12 14.00
N ASP A 293 -8.88 -27.18 13.16
CA ASP A 293 -8.87 -25.71 13.38
C ASP A 293 -8.10 -25.14 14.61
N ALA A 294 -6.79 -25.35 14.65
CA ALA A 294 -5.92 -24.65 15.59
C ALA A 294 -5.63 -23.20 15.13
N LEU A 295 -6.18 -22.22 15.85
CA LEU A 295 -5.87 -20.79 15.70
C LEU A 295 -4.36 -20.50 15.78
N PRO A 296 -3.86 -19.41 15.17
CA PRO A 296 -2.44 -19.09 15.20
C PRO A 296 -1.91 -18.87 16.62
N GLU A 297 -0.76 -19.47 16.89
CA GLU A 297 -0.12 -19.45 18.20
C GLU A 297 0.29 -18.02 18.58
N LYS A 298 0.08 -17.69 19.85
CA LYS A 298 0.52 -16.44 20.46
C LYS A 298 1.95 -16.63 20.93
N GLN A 299 2.89 -15.83 20.42
CA GLN A 299 4.30 -15.89 20.86
C GLN A 299 4.78 -14.48 21.23
N SER A 300 5.48 -14.37 22.37
CA SER A 300 6.03 -13.12 22.87
C SER A 300 7.51 -13.02 22.44
N GLY A 301 7.77 -12.38 21.30
CA GLY A 301 9.12 -12.11 20.82
C GLY A 301 9.72 -10.83 21.41
N PRO A 302 11.04 -10.76 21.64
CA PRO A 302 11.70 -9.53 22.07
C PRO A 302 11.75 -8.50 20.93
N GLN A 303 10.98 -7.41 21.01
CA GLN A 303 11.07 -6.32 20.04
C GLN A 303 12.32 -5.46 20.26
N LYS A 304 13.10 -5.26 19.19
CA LYS A 304 14.24 -4.35 19.12
C LYS A 304 13.79 -2.89 19.37
N GLU A 305 14.65 -2.07 19.98
CA GLU A 305 14.37 -0.63 20.18
C GLU A 305 14.06 0.06 18.84
N GLY A 306 12.82 0.53 18.65
CA GLY A 306 12.33 1.07 17.38
C GLY A 306 10.93 1.70 17.48
N TYR A 307 10.39 2.12 16.33
CA TYR A 307 9.00 2.60 16.23
C TYR A 307 8.01 1.46 16.50
N LEU A 308 6.82 1.79 16.99
CA LEU A 308 5.88 0.84 17.60
C LEU A 308 5.60 -0.43 16.78
N CYS A 309 5.29 -0.29 15.48
CA CYS A 309 4.96 -1.42 14.61
C CYS A 309 6.01 -1.62 13.50
N SER A 310 7.25 -1.19 13.75
CA SER A 310 8.31 -1.25 12.77
C SER A 310 8.66 -2.68 12.40
N GLY A 311 8.59 -3.02 11.10
CA GLY A 311 8.93 -4.36 10.62
C GLY A 311 7.78 -5.38 10.67
N LEU A 312 6.64 -5.01 11.26
CA LEU A 312 5.46 -5.87 11.39
C LEU A 312 4.61 -5.86 10.13
N ASP A 313 3.86 -6.93 9.93
CA ASP A 313 2.85 -7.05 8.88
C ASP A 313 1.45 -6.97 9.49
N ILE A 314 0.51 -6.38 8.75
CA ILE A 314 -0.89 -6.28 9.16
C ILE A 314 -1.80 -6.93 8.12
N TYR A 315 -2.74 -7.75 8.58
CA TYR A 315 -3.78 -8.39 7.78
C TYR A 315 -5.11 -7.75 8.13
N VAL A 316 -5.80 -7.22 7.13
CA VAL A 316 -7.06 -6.48 7.30
C VAL A 316 -8.13 -7.05 6.38
N THR A 317 -9.32 -7.26 6.91
CA THR A 317 -10.45 -7.77 6.11
C THR A 317 -10.87 -6.82 4.98
N HIS A 318 -10.79 -5.51 5.24
CA HIS A 318 -11.20 -4.44 4.33
C HIS A 318 -10.08 -3.44 4.14
N GLU A 319 -10.07 -2.78 2.99
CA GLU A 319 -9.14 -1.69 2.71
C GLU A 319 -9.31 -0.56 3.74
N PRO A 320 -8.24 -0.21 4.48
CA PRO A 320 -8.27 0.81 5.51
C PRO A 320 -8.68 2.18 4.95
N CYS A 321 -9.49 2.92 5.70
CA CYS A 321 -9.78 4.31 5.35
C CYS A 321 -8.53 5.21 5.42
N VAL A 322 -8.62 6.45 4.94
CA VAL A 322 -7.50 7.43 4.95
C VAL A 322 -6.85 7.58 6.33
N CYS A 323 -7.65 7.64 7.40
CA CYS A 323 -7.14 7.77 8.75
C CYS A 323 -6.35 6.52 9.18
N CYS A 324 -6.90 5.33 8.97
CA CYS A 324 -6.26 4.05 9.29
C CYS A 324 -5.01 3.82 8.45
N GLY A 325 -5.06 4.10 7.14
CA GLY A 325 -3.89 4.03 6.25
C GLY A 325 -2.77 4.95 6.71
N MET A 326 -3.08 6.19 7.10
CA MET A 326 -2.08 7.10 7.66
C MET A 326 -1.56 6.64 9.03
N GLY A 327 -2.42 6.06 9.87
CA GLY A 327 -2.04 5.44 11.15
C GLY A 327 -1.02 4.31 10.96
N MET A 328 -1.19 3.50 9.92
CA MET A 328 -0.23 2.46 9.56
C MET A 328 1.12 3.03 9.10
N ILE A 329 1.09 4.05 8.25
CA ILE A 329 2.31 4.73 7.77
C ILE A 329 3.08 5.35 8.95
N HIS A 330 2.40 6.00 9.90
CA HIS A 330 3.02 6.56 11.09
C HIS A 330 3.57 5.48 12.04
N SER A 331 2.94 4.32 12.09
CA SER A 331 3.37 3.18 12.91
C SER A 331 4.49 2.35 12.25
N ARG A 332 4.83 2.66 11.00
CA ARG A 332 5.91 2.05 10.20
C ARG A 332 5.75 0.56 9.92
N PHE A 333 4.53 0.12 9.63
CA PHE A 333 4.30 -1.23 9.13
C PHE A 333 5.15 -1.52 7.90
N ARG A 334 5.63 -2.75 7.81
CA ARG A 334 6.39 -3.25 6.67
C ARG A 334 5.47 -3.53 5.49
N SER A 335 4.39 -4.27 5.73
CA SER A 335 3.42 -4.61 4.72
C SER A 335 1.99 -4.68 5.26
N CYS A 336 1.03 -4.63 4.34
CA CYS A 336 -0.40 -4.74 4.57
C CYS A 336 -0.97 -5.78 3.60
N VAL A 337 -1.76 -6.72 4.09
CA VAL A 337 -2.54 -7.64 3.27
C VAL A 337 -4.01 -7.33 3.50
N LEU A 338 -4.72 -6.88 2.47
CA LEU A 338 -6.15 -6.59 2.54
C LEU A 338 -6.98 -7.68 1.87
N GLY A 339 -8.12 -8.03 2.48
CA GLY A 339 -9.05 -9.00 1.91
C GLY A 339 -9.93 -8.41 0.80
N ARG A 340 -10.44 -7.19 1.00
CA ARG A 340 -11.38 -6.53 0.10
C ARG A 340 -11.06 -5.06 -0.11
N GLU A 341 -11.01 -4.62 -1.37
CA GLU A 341 -10.94 -3.19 -1.71
C GLU A 341 -12.23 -2.45 -1.34
N MET A 342 -12.10 -1.16 -0.97
CA MET A 342 -13.23 -0.30 -0.61
C MET A 342 -13.28 0.94 -1.51
N PRO A 343 -13.88 0.83 -2.71
CA PRO A 343 -13.86 1.91 -3.70
C PRO A 343 -14.23 3.29 -3.12
N GLY A 344 -15.28 3.42 -2.31
CA GLY A 344 -15.73 4.73 -1.83
C GLY A 344 -14.99 5.33 -0.62
N SER A 345 -14.16 4.56 0.08
CA SER A 345 -13.66 4.95 1.42
C SER A 345 -12.23 4.52 1.72
N GLY A 346 -11.68 3.58 0.94
CA GLY A 346 -10.33 3.06 1.05
C GLY A 346 -9.28 4.10 0.69
N GLY A 347 -8.26 4.23 1.54
CA GLY A 347 -7.17 5.19 1.36
C GLY A 347 -5.95 4.63 0.64
N LEU A 348 -5.85 3.30 0.48
CA LEU A 348 -4.63 2.66 0.00
C LEU A 348 -4.60 2.56 -1.52
N SER A 349 -5.70 2.21 -2.18
CA SER A 349 -5.73 2.01 -3.63
C SER A 349 -5.47 3.31 -4.38
N ALA A 350 -4.66 3.20 -5.43
CA ALA A 350 -4.32 4.31 -6.33
C ALA A 350 -5.22 4.36 -7.57
N GLU A 351 -6.05 3.33 -7.78
CA GLU A 351 -6.90 3.23 -8.97
C GLU A 351 -7.96 4.33 -8.97
N LYS A 352 -8.07 5.01 -10.12
CA LYS A 352 -9.08 6.05 -10.34
C LYS A 352 -10.36 5.41 -10.85
N GLY A 353 -11.50 5.93 -10.42
CA GLY A 353 -12.82 5.52 -10.87
C GLY A 353 -13.90 6.44 -10.33
N ALA A 354 -15.10 6.40 -10.90
CA ALA A 354 -16.20 7.29 -10.50
C ALA A 354 -16.51 7.27 -8.99
N ASN A 355 -16.28 6.11 -8.36
CA ASN A 355 -16.43 5.90 -6.92
C ASN A 355 -15.13 5.35 -6.29
N ARG A 356 -13.95 5.78 -6.75
CA ARG A 356 -12.64 5.45 -6.13
C ARG A 356 -11.93 6.70 -5.64
N LEU A 357 -11.43 6.69 -4.40
CA LEU A 357 -10.68 7.83 -3.85
C LEU A 357 -9.31 8.03 -4.54
N GLY A 358 -8.65 6.93 -4.94
CA GLY A 358 -7.42 6.97 -5.73
C GLY A 358 -6.23 7.67 -5.05
N TYR A 359 -6.21 7.72 -3.72
CA TYR A 359 -5.14 8.42 -3.00
C TYR A 359 -3.79 7.73 -3.15
N GLY A 360 -3.76 6.39 -3.22
CA GLY A 360 -2.53 5.63 -3.35
C GLY A 360 -1.61 5.75 -2.14
N LEU A 361 -2.14 5.87 -0.92
CA LEU A 361 -1.34 6.16 0.29
C LEU A 361 -0.25 5.12 0.55
N PHE A 362 -0.47 3.88 0.14
CA PHE A 362 0.51 2.79 0.30
C PHE A 362 1.87 3.10 -0.34
N TRP A 363 1.86 3.90 -1.42
CA TRP A 363 3.07 4.27 -2.16
C TRP A 363 3.03 5.70 -2.69
N ARG A 364 3.33 6.66 -1.81
CA ARG A 364 3.53 8.07 -2.13
C ARG A 364 4.98 8.49 -1.99
N ARG A 365 5.45 9.33 -2.90
CA ARG A 365 6.80 9.92 -2.80
C ARG A 365 6.90 11.02 -1.74
N GLU A 366 5.77 11.67 -1.46
CA GLU A 366 5.67 12.74 -0.47
C GLU A 366 5.69 12.23 0.97
N LEU A 367 5.47 10.93 1.18
CA LEU A 367 5.48 10.30 2.48
C LEU A 367 6.87 9.73 2.81
N ASN A 368 7.28 9.95 4.06
CA ASN A 368 8.57 9.49 4.59
C ASN A 368 8.63 7.97 4.84
N TRP A 369 7.47 7.31 4.88
CA TRP A 369 7.35 5.86 5.01
C TRP A 369 6.30 5.34 4.02
N ARG A 370 6.45 4.09 3.62
CA ARG A 370 5.58 3.42 2.64
C ARG A 370 5.28 2.02 3.15
N VAL A 371 4.05 1.58 2.98
CA VAL A 371 3.58 0.27 3.45
C VAL A 371 3.24 -0.55 2.21
N MET A 372 4.01 -1.61 1.94
CA MET A 372 3.75 -2.44 0.76
C MET A 372 2.41 -3.14 0.95
N THR A 373 1.48 -2.97 0.01
CA THR A 373 0.11 -3.46 0.18
C THR A 373 -0.23 -4.48 -0.89
N PHE A 374 -0.82 -5.59 -0.46
CA PHE A 374 -1.24 -6.70 -1.28
C PHE A 374 -2.72 -6.99 -1.05
N GLN A 375 -3.45 -7.31 -2.11
CA GLN A 375 -4.79 -7.84 -2.06
C GLN A 375 -4.74 -9.37 -2.01
N HIS A 376 -5.52 -9.94 -1.10
CA HIS A 376 -5.67 -11.38 -0.94
C HIS A 376 -6.85 -11.88 -1.77
N THR A 377 -6.58 -12.45 -2.95
CA THR A 377 -7.61 -12.84 -3.93
C THR A 377 -8.54 -13.95 -3.41
N GLY A 378 -8.03 -14.82 -2.54
CA GLY A 378 -8.80 -15.89 -1.88
C GLY A 378 -9.63 -15.45 -0.67
N ALA A 379 -9.54 -14.18 -0.22
CA ALA A 379 -10.16 -13.79 1.05
C ALA A 379 -11.69 -13.83 1.01
N ALA A 380 -12.29 -13.63 -0.17
CA ALA A 380 -13.73 -13.76 -0.37
C ALA A 380 -14.24 -15.20 -0.16
N ALA A 381 -13.42 -16.22 -0.44
CA ALA A 381 -13.79 -17.62 -0.21
C ALA A 381 -13.83 -17.97 1.28
N LEU A 382 -13.02 -17.28 2.08
CA LEU A 382 -12.98 -17.40 3.53
C LEU A 382 -14.15 -16.69 4.25
N ASP A 383 -14.99 -15.93 3.51
CA ASP A 383 -16.17 -15.21 4.05
C ASP A 383 -17.39 -16.13 4.31
N GLY A 384 -17.38 -17.36 3.80
CA GLY A 384 -18.34 -18.43 4.14
C GLY A 384 -19.79 -18.23 3.67
N GLU A 385 -20.39 -17.04 3.75
CA GLU A 385 -21.82 -16.79 3.42
C GLU A 385 -22.15 -15.31 3.12
N GLY A 386 -21.25 -14.53 2.49
CA GLY A 386 -21.53 -13.12 2.16
C GLY A 386 -21.80 -12.25 3.40
N ARG A 387 -21.12 -12.57 4.50
CA ARG A 387 -21.30 -11.94 5.81
C ARG A 387 -20.47 -10.67 5.94
N ILE A 388 -19.54 -10.42 5.02
CA ILE A 388 -18.81 -9.17 4.92
C ILE A 388 -19.69 -8.03 4.39
N GLU A 389 -19.65 -6.88 5.05
CA GLU A 389 -20.40 -5.70 4.63
C GLU A 389 -19.84 -5.10 3.34
N THR A 390 -20.70 -4.93 2.34
CA THR A 390 -20.32 -4.46 1.00
C THR A 390 -20.66 -2.99 0.73
N GLY A 391 -21.30 -2.33 1.70
CA GLY A 391 -21.67 -0.92 1.61
C GLY A 391 -20.47 0.02 1.65
N ILE A 392 -20.69 1.29 1.35
CA ILE A 392 -19.66 2.32 1.50
C ILE A 392 -19.61 2.78 2.95
N PHE A 393 -18.52 2.52 3.64
CA PHE A 393 -18.24 2.98 5.00
C PHE A 393 -16.73 3.07 5.22
N HIS A 394 -16.28 3.86 6.20
CA HIS A 394 -14.86 3.90 6.55
C HIS A 394 -14.48 2.66 7.34
N ALA A 395 -13.68 1.77 6.74
CA ALA A 395 -13.15 0.57 7.40
C ALA A 395 -11.90 0.87 8.23
#